data_AF-A0A348HBF6-F1
#
_entry.id   AF-A0A348HBF6-F1
#
_cell.length_a   1.000
_cell.length_b   1.000
_cell.length_c   1.000
_cell.angle_alpha   90.00
_cell.angle_beta   90.00
_cell.angle_gamma   90.00
#
_symmetry.space_group_name_H-M   'P 1'
#
loop_
_entity.id
_entity.type
_entity.pdbx_description
1 polymer ?
#
loop_
_entity_poly.entity_id
_entity_poly.type
_entity_poly.pdbx_seq_one_letter_code
_entity_poly.pdbx_strand_id
1 'polypeptide(L)'
;MKNLKLLEWLRNADAETIERTGVTYSYLRLIGYGHKQPSAKAATGIEQATNGHVTRRELRPDDWWQIWPELREQNETVSEASTLVE
;
A
#
# COMPACT_ATOMS: atom_id res chain seq x y z
N MET A 1 -0.84 13.99 -0.01
CA MET A 1 0.61 13.91 0.30
C MET A 1 1.30 13.05 -0.74
N LYS A 2 2.54 13.35 -1.12
CA LYS A 2 3.29 12.58 -2.13
C LYS A 2 3.71 11.22 -1.54
N ASN A 3 3.47 10.13 -2.26
CA ASN A 3 3.93 8.79 -1.87
C ASN A 3 5.22 8.45 -2.64
N LEU A 4 6.35 8.73 -2.00
CA LEU A 4 7.68 8.54 -2.61
C LEU A 4 7.99 7.07 -2.87
N LYS A 5 7.56 6.16 -2.00
CA LYS A 5 7.74 4.71 -2.15
C LYS A 5 7.07 4.20 -3.42
N LEU A 6 5.84 4.65 -3.70
CA LEU A 6 5.13 4.28 -4.93
C LEU A 6 5.86 4.80 -6.18
N LEU A 7 6.37 6.03 -6.15
CA LEU A 7 7.12 6.59 -7.28
C LEU A 7 8.47 5.88 -7.48
N GLU A 8 9.15 5.51 -6.40
CA GLU A 8 10.37 4.73 -6.44
C GLU A 8 10.14 3.35 -7.04
N TRP A 9 9.11 2.65 -6.57
CA TRP A 9 8.71 1.35 -7.10
C TRP A 9 8.35 1.42 -8.59
N LEU A 10 7.61 2.46 -9.02
CA LEU A 10 7.24 2.67 -10.41
C LEU A 10 8.44 2.87 -11.36
N ARG A 11 9.65 3.17 -10.86
CA ARG A 11 10.85 3.29 -11.72
C ARG A 11 11.27 1.95 -12.31
N ASN A 12 10.98 0.86 -11.60
CA ASN A 12 11.43 -0.49 -11.95
C ASN A 12 10.26 -1.46 -12.23
N ALA A 13 9.01 -1.00 -12.17
CA ALA A 13 7.84 -1.82 -12.42
C ALA A 13 7.66 -2.10 -13.92
N ASP A 14 7.52 -3.38 -14.28
CA ASP A 14 7.16 -3.81 -15.63
C ASP A 14 5.65 -3.77 -15.87
N ALA A 15 5.24 -4.01 -17.11
CA ALA A 15 3.83 -3.96 -17.52
C ALA A 15 2.96 -5.00 -16.77
N GLU A 16 3.49 -6.21 -16.58
CA GLU A 16 2.79 -7.29 -15.86
C GLU A 16 2.51 -6.90 -14.41
N THR A 17 3.51 -6.33 -13.74
CA THR A 17 3.39 -5.89 -12.34
C THR A 17 2.44 -4.70 -12.22
N ILE A 18 2.45 -3.78 -13.18
CA ILE A 18 1.48 -2.68 -13.25
C ILE A 18 0.06 -3.24 -13.40
N GLU A 19 -0.16 -4.22 -14.27
CA GLU A 19 -1.47 -4.86 -14.47
C GLU A 19 -1.98 -5.52 -13.18
N ARG A 20 -1.10 -6.18 -12.41
CA ARG A 20 -1.44 -6.77 -11.10
C ARG A 20 -1.96 -5.78 -10.07
N THR A 21 -1.67 -4.48 -10.22
CA THR A 21 -2.25 -3.44 -9.35
C THR A 21 -3.76 -3.26 -9.56
N GLY A 22 -4.28 -3.70 -10.72
CA GLY A 22 -5.67 -3.50 -11.13
C GLY A 22 -5.98 -2.07 -11.61
N VAL A 23 -4.96 -1.23 -11.82
CA VAL A 23 -5.10 0.15 -12.29
C VAL A 23 -4.01 0.50 -13.32
N THR A 24 -4.18 1.62 -14.01
CA THR A 24 -3.23 2.05 -15.05
C THR A 24 -2.00 2.75 -14.48
N TYR A 25 -0.88 2.72 -15.20
CA TYR A 25 0.35 3.45 -14.84
C TYR A 25 0.11 4.94 -14.60
N SER A 26 -0.66 5.60 -15.46
CA SER A 26 -1.00 7.02 -15.31
C SER A 26 -1.75 7.29 -14.00
N TYR A 27 -2.65 6.38 -13.60
CA TYR A 27 -3.36 6.50 -12.33
C TYR A 27 -2.42 6.30 -11.13
N LEU A 28 -1.49 5.33 -11.21
CA LEU A 28 -0.45 5.12 -10.19
C LEU A 28 0.44 6.36 -10.02
N ARG A 29 0.80 7.05 -11.10
CA ARG A 29 1.52 8.34 -11.01
C ARG A 29 0.70 9.42 -10.31
N LEU A 30 -0.59 9.56 -10.62
CA LEU A 30 -1.46 10.53 -9.93
C LEU A 30 -1.51 10.27 -8.42
N ILE A 31 -1.56 9.01 -8.01
CA ILE A 31 -1.49 8.60 -6.60
C ILE A 31 -0.11 8.93 -6.01
N GLY A 32 0.97 8.55 -6.71
CA GLY A 32 2.34 8.77 -6.25
C GLY A 32 2.66 10.25 -6.02
N TYR A 33 2.18 11.14 -6.89
CA TYR A 33 2.30 12.59 -6.71
C TYR A 33 1.31 13.18 -5.69
N GLY A 34 0.36 12.39 -5.19
CA GLY A 34 -0.63 12.80 -4.20
C GLY A 34 -1.79 13.60 -4.78
N HIS A 35 -2.03 13.54 -6.09
CA HIS A 35 -3.15 14.20 -6.76
C HIS A 35 -4.47 13.44 -6.63
N LYS A 36 -4.40 12.13 -6.32
CA LYS A 36 -5.56 11.26 -6.14
C LYS A 36 -5.35 10.31 -4.97
N GLN A 37 -6.40 10.11 -4.19
CA GLN A 37 -6.49 8.99 -3.26
C GLN A 37 -7.00 7.75 -4.02
N PRO A 38 -6.32 6.60 -3.96
CA PRO A 38 -6.83 5.36 -4.55
C PRO A 38 -8.09 4.88 -3.83
N SER A 39 -8.99 4.18 -4.52
CA SER A 39 -10.10 3.45 -3.89
C SER A 39 -9.57 2.33 -2.98
N ALA A 40 -10.42 1.79 -2.10
CA ALA A 40 -10.04 0.66 -1.25
C ALA A 40 -9.51 -0.53 -2.08
N LYS A 41 -10.21 -0.90 -3.15
CA LYS A 41 -9.80 -1.96 -4.08
C LYS A 41 -8.44 -1.69 -4.71
N ALA A 42 -8.21 -0.46 -5.21
CA ALA A 42 -6.94 -0.09 -5.82
C ALA A 42 -5.80 -0.10 -4.80
N ALA A 43 -6.05 0.37 -3.57
CA ALA A 43 -5.04 0.35 -2.52
C ALA A 43 -4.62 -1.08 -2.14
N THR A 44 -5.57 -2.03 -2.04
CA THR A 44 -5.25 -3.45 -1.85
C THR A 44 -4.44 -4.02 -3.01
N GLY A 45 -4.84 -3.75 -4.26
CA GLY A 45 -4.12 -4.23 -5.44
C GLY A 45 -2.69 -3.69 -5.52
N ILE A 46 -2.49 -2.41 -5.20
CA ILE A 46 -1.16 -1.80 -5.12
C ILE A 46 -0.31 -2.45 -4.02
N GLU A 47 -0.85 -2.66 -2.82
CA GLU A 47 -0.10 -3.30 -1.73
C GLU A 47 0.34 -4.72 -2.11
N GLN A 48 -0.54 -5.49 -2.74
CA GLN A 48 -0.23 -6.85 -3.21
C GLN A 48 0.83 -6.85 -4.32
N ALA A 49 0.70 -5.98 -5.33
CA ALA A 49 1.65 -5.89 -6.43
C ALA A 49 3.03 -5.40 -5.97
N THR A 50 3.07 -4.59 -4.92
CA THR A 50 4.31 -4.05 -4.33
C THR A 50 4.89 -4.95 -3.23
N ASN A 51 4.29 -6.12 -2.95
CA ASN A 51 4.67 -7.01 -1.85
C ASN A 51 4.80 -6.27 -0.51
N GLY A 52 3.87 -5.35 -0.23
CA GLY A 52 3.87 -4.56 1.01
C GLY A 52 4.89 -3.40 1.04
N HIS A 53 5.67 -3.15 -0.02
CA HIS A 53 6.55 -1.98 -0.09
C HIS A 53 5.76 -0.66 0.01
N VAL A 54 4.55 -0.63 -0.58
CA VAL A 54 3.58 0.46 -0.41
C VAL A 54 2.35 -0.11 0.27
N THR A 55 1.98 0.42 1.42
CA THR A 55 0.87 -0.12 2.21
C THR A 55 -0.45 0.62 1.98
N ARG A 56 -1.57 -0.06 2.22
CA ARG A 56 -2.93 0.52 2.26
C ARG A 56 -3.01 1.70 3.23
N ARG A 57 -2.28 1.64 4.35
CA ARG A 57 -2.20 2.73 5.33
C ARG A 57 -1.56 3.99 4.74
N GLU A 58 -0.48 3.84 3.98
CA GLU A 58 0.20 4.95 3.31
C GLU A 58 -0.59 5.51 2.11
N LEU A 59 -1.41 4.66 1.48
CA LEU A 59 -2.25 5.03 0.34
C LEU A 59 -3.56 5.70 0.75
N ARG A 60 -4.07 5.40 1.94
CA ARG A 60 -5.33 5.92 2.49
C ARG A 60 -5.17 6.34 3.95
N PRO A 61 -4.30 7.33 4.24
CA PRO A 61 -3.93 7.69 5.61
C PRO A 61 -5.11 8.16 6.45
N ASP A 62 -6.17 8.71 5.84
CA ASP A 62 -7.28 9.37 6.55
C ASP A 62 -8.44 8.44 6.90
N ASP A 63 -8.51 7.23 6.32
CA ASP A 63 -9.66 6.34 6.50
C ASP A 63 -9.36 4.84 6.45
N TRP A 64 -8.09 4.42 6.31
CA TRP A 64 -7.75 2.99 6.21
C TRP A 64 -8.32 2.15 7.35
N TRP A 65 -8.40 2.70 8.56
CA TRP A 65 -8.88 1.98 9.75
C TRP A 65 -10.38 1.70 9.75
N GLN A 66 -11.16 2.48 9.00
CA GLN A 66 -12.59 2.24 8.87
C GLN A 66 -12.85 1.12 7.86
N ILE A 67 -11.92 0.94 6.91
CA ILE A 67 -12.04 -0.01 5.80
C ILE A 67 -11.40 -1.36 6.16
N TRP A 68 -10.25 -1.32 6.83
CA TRP A 68 -9.49 -2.49 7.28
C TRP A 68 -9.15 -2.38 8.77
N PRO A 69 -10.15 -2.47 9.66
CA PRO A 69 -9.93 -2.40 11.10
C PRO A 69 -8.96 -3.47 11.60
N GLU A 70 -8.93 -4.65 10.97
CA GLU A 70 -8.04 -5.76 11.30
C GLU A 70 -6.55 -5.41 11.18
N LEU A 71 -6.20 -4.40 10.37
CA LEU A 71 -4.82 -3.93 10.29
C LEU A 71 -4.38 -3.27 11.61
N ARG A 72 -5.27 -2.70 12.43
CA ARG A 72 -4.87 -2.09 13.72
C ARG A 72 -4.27 -3.12 14.67
N GLU A 73 -4.87 -4.31 14.73
CA GLU A 73 -4.53 -5.37 15.68
C GLU A 73 -3.24 -6.12 15.31
N GLN A 74 -2.89 -6.14 14.02
CA GLN A 74 -1.63 -6.75 13.54
C GLN A 74 -0.36 -6.05 14.06
N ASN A 75 -0.47 -4.84 14.59
CA ASN A 75 0.66 -4.14 15.20
C ASN A 75 0.97 -4.64 16.63
N GLU A 76 0.01 -5.29 17.30
CA GLU A 76 0.15 -5.68 18.71
C GLU A 76 0.66 -7.13 18.84
N THR A 77 0.24 -8.01 17.94
CA THR A 77 0.57 -9.45 17.98
C THR A 77 2.03 -9.79 17.67
N VAL A 78 2.73 -8.97 16.89
CA VAL A 78 4.16 -9.20 16.57
C VAL A 78 5.07 -8.82 17.75
N SER A 79 4.62 -7.93 18.63
CA SER A 79 5.42 -7.46 19.77
C SER A 79 5.52 -8.50 20.90
N GLU A 80 4.52 -9.37 21.05
CA GLU A 80 4.51 -10.42 22.08
C GLU A 80 5.31 -11.67 21.67
N ALA A 81 5.25 -12.05 20.37
CA ALA A 81 5.97 -13.21 19.85
C ALA A 81 7.51 -13.03 19.86
N SER A 82 8.02 -11.80 19.85
CA SER A 82 9.46 -11.52 19.89
C SER A 82 10.07 -11.57 21.30
N THR A 83 9.28 -11.79 22.36
CA THR A 83 9.76 -11.89 23.76
C THR A 83 9.83 -13.35 24.25
N LEU A 84 9.34 -14.32 23.47
CA LEU A 84 9.35 -15.76 23.80
C LEU A 84 10.33 -16.55 22.92
N VAL A 85 11.59 -16.11 22.87
CA VAL A 85 12.72 -16.97 22.53
C VAL A 85 13.84 -16.66 23.52
N GLU A 86 13.82 -17.39 24.64
CA GLU A 86 14.96 -17.55 25.55
C GLU A 86 16.12 -18.28 24.85
#